data_AF-A0AAJ2HFN0-F1
#
_entry.id   AF-A0AAJ2HFN0-F1
#
_cell.length_a   1.000
_cell.length_b   1.000
_cell.length_c   1.000
_cell.angle_alpha   90.00
_cell.angle_beta   90.00
_cell.angle_gamma   90.00
#
_symmetry.space_group_name_H-M   'P 1'
#
loop_
_entity.id
_entity.type
_entity.pdbx_description
1 polymer ?
#
loop_
_entity_poly.entity_id
_entity_poly.type
_entity_poly.pdbx_seq_one_letter_code
_entity_poly.pdbx_strand_id
1 'polypeptide(L)' 'MSIQTGSSAPQTGAHAVIADAVDPARRPDVLLRVRRAEGHEISPWWMVGAFVGVSLAVVALLSFVPGGA' A
#
# COMPACT_ATOMS: atom_id res chain seq x y z
N MET A 1 30.37 -31.77 31.75
CA MET A 1 29.22 -31.62 30.83
C MET A 1 28.55 -30.29 31.10
N SER A 2 28.56 -29.35 30.16
CA SER A 2 27.76 -28.11 30.22
C SER A 2 26.64 -28.21 29.19
N ILE A 3 25.40 -27.99 29.61
CA ILE A 3 24.18 -28.17 28.81
C ILE A 3 23.90 -26.85 28.08
N GLN A 4 23.87 -26.88 26.76
CA GLN A 4 23.32 -25.80 25.95
C GLN A 4 21.79 -25.81 26.10
N THR A 5 21.25 -24.87 26.86
CA THR A 5 19.82 -24.56 26.83
C THR A 5 19.55 -23.68 25.62
N GLY A 6 19.27 -24.32 24.48
CA GLY A 6 18.74 -23.65 23.31
C GLY A 6 17.33 -23.13 23.59
N SER A 7 17.22 -21.84 23.91
CA SER A 7 15.93 -21.15 23.91
C SER A 7 15.56 -20.78 22.48
N SER A 8 14.82 -21.66 21.81
CA SER A 8 14.13 -21.35 20.55
C SER A 8 12.91 -20.48 20.85
N ALA A 9 13.12 -19.21 21.19
CA ALA A 9 12.07 -18.21 21.13
C ALA A 9 11.92 -17.72 19.68
N PRO A 10 10.71 -17.58 19.12
CA PRO A 10 10.53 -16.99 17.81
C PRO A 10 10.98 -15.52 17.87
N GLN A 11 12.06 -15.21 17.17
CA GLN A 11 12.56 -13.84 17.03
C GLN A 11 11.62 -13.09 16.10
N THR A 12 10.56 -12.51 16.66
CA THR A 12 9.60 -11.70 15.90
C THR A 12 10.20 -10.32 15.63
N GLY A 13 10.71 -10.14 14.41
CA GLY A 13 10.65 -8.91 13.58
C GLY A 13 11.18 -7.56 14.09
N ALA A 14 11.62 -7.41 15.34
CA ALA A 14 11.98 -6.11 15.92
C ALA A 14 13.42 -6.12 16.46
N HIS A 15 14.39 -6.47 15.62
CA HIS A 15 15.75 -5.99 15.84
C HIS A 15 15.76 -4.50 15.50
N ALA A 16 15.77 -3.64 16.52
CA ALA A 16 16.03 -2.22 16.39
C ALA A 16 17.47 -2.04 15.88
N VAL A 17 17.65 -2.03 14.55
CA VAL A 17 18.90 -1.67 13.90
C VAL A 17 19.00 -0.14 13.93
N ILE A 18 19.49 0.39 15.05
CA ILE A 18 19.91 1.79 15.20
C ILE A 18 21.44 1.76 15.23
N ALA A 19 22.06 1.56 14.07
CA ALA A 19 23.52 1.66 13.92
C ALA A 19 23.94 2.00 12.49
N ASP A 20 23.07 1.73 11.52
CA ASP A 20 23.23 2.18 10.14
C ASP A 20 21.83 2.53 9.65
N ALA A 21 21.56 3.81 9.41
CA ALA A 21 20.27 4.26 8.88
C ALA A 21 20.13 3.88 7.40
N VAL A 22 20.36 2.61 7.08
CA VAL A 22 20.03 2.02 5.81
C VAL A 22 18.51 1.97 5.76
N ASP A 23 17.94 2.90 5.00
CA ASP A 23 16.52 2.97 4.72
C ASP A 23 16.00 1.54 4.45
N PRO A 24 15.13 1.00 5.31
CA PRO A 24 14.57 -0.33 5.11
C PRO A 24 13.89 -0.49 3.74
N ALA A 25 13.50 0.61 3.06
CA ALA A 25 12.97 0.62 1.71
C ALA A 25 14.05 0.43 0.61
N ARG A 26 15.34 0.55 0.92
CA ARG A 26 16.47 0.33 -0.02
C ARG A 26 16.92 -1.13 -0.07
N ARG A 27 16.32 -1.99 0.75
CA ARG A 27 16.58 -3.43 0.79
C ARG A 27 16.26 -4.12 -0.56
N PRO A 28 17.19 -4.94 -1.09
CA PRO A 28 17.02 -5.63 -2.38
C PRO A 28 15.98 -6.75 -2.33
N ASP A 29 15.66 -7.27 -1.15
CA ASP A 29 14.65 -8.30 -0.88
C ASP A 29 13.20 -7.79 -0.96
N VAL A 30 12.99 -6.47 -1.01
CA VAL A 30 11.65 -5.85 -1.04
C VAL A 30 11.27 -5.47 -2.48
N LEU A 31 11.00 -6.49 -3.30
CA LEU A 31 10.68 -6.31 -4.72
C LEU A 31 9.31 -5.67 -4.98
N LEU A 32 8.37 -5.82 -4.05
CA LEU A 32 6.97 -5.42 -4.24
C LEU A 32 6.65 -3.99 -3.78
N ARG A 33 7.61 -3.28 -3.16
CA ARG A 33 7.39 -1.91 -2.71
C ARG A 33 7.68 -0.93 -3.84
N VAL A 34 6.60 -0.36 -4.40
CA VAL A 34 6.69 0.75 -5.36
C VAL A 34 7.33 1.96 -4.68
N ARG A 35 8.47 2.41 -5.23
CA ARG A 35 9.17 3.62 -4.77
C ARG A 35 8.51 4.84 -5.42
N ARG A 36 8.04 5.77 -4.61
CA ARG A 36 7.68 7.12 -5.05
C ARG A 36 8.71 8.09 -4.48
N ALA A 37 9.00 9.14 -5.23
CA ALA A 37 9.90 10.20 -4.75
C ALA A 37 9.32 10.85 -3.49
N GLU A 38 10.21 11.36 -2.63
CA GLU A 38 9.80 12.20 -1.50
C GLU A 38 9.02 13.41 -2.03
N GLY A 39 7.87 13.72 -1.42
CA GLY A 39 6.96 14.76 -1.92
C GLY A 39 6.13 14.37 -3.14
N HIS A 40 6.06 13.09 -3.53
CA HIS A 40 5.15 12.65 -4.58
C HIS A 40 3.69 12.73 -4.13
N GLU A 41 3.00 13.74 -4.62
CA GLU A 41 1.57 13.91 -4.41
C GLU A 41 0.77 13.18 -5.49
N ILE A 42 -0.34 12.57 -5.08
CA ILE A 42 -1.31 12.01 -6.03
C ILE A 42 -2.05 13.17 -6.71
N SER A 43 -2.14 13.13 -8.04
CA SER A 43 -2.91 14.12 -8.78
C SER A 43 -4.39 14.07 -8.37
N PRO A 44 -4.98 15.19 -7.92
CA PRO A 44 -6.37 15.23 -7.48
C PRO A 44 -7.35 14.95 -8.63
N TRP A 45 -6.93 15.13 -9.88
CA TRP A 45 -7.74 14.83 -11.06
C TRP A 45 -8.15 13.36 -11.16
N TRP A 46 -7.43 12.44 -10.51
CA TRP A 46 -7.87 11.04 -10.41
C TRP A 46 -9.15 10.89 -9.61
N MET A 47 -9.29 11.59 -8.49
CA MET A 47 -10.53 11.55 -7.69
C MET A 47 -11.67 12.22 -8.44
N VAL A 48 -11.42 13.35 -9.10
CA VAL A 48 -12.41 14.06 -9.92
C VAL A 48 -12.88 13.18 -11.08
N GLY A 49 -11.96 12.57 -11.82
CA GLY A 49 -12.27 11.68 -12.93
C GLY A 49 -13.05 10.44 -12.48
N ALA A 50 -12.68 9.84 -11.35
CA ALA A 50 -13.41 8.71 -10.78
C ALA A 50 -14.85 9.09 -10.41
N PHE A 51 -15.03 10.24 -9.74
CA PHE A 51 -16.37 10.74 -9.40
C PHE A 51 -17.21 10.95 -10.65
N VAL A 52 -16.72 11.72 -11.62
CA VAL A 52 -17.44 12.03 -12.86
C VAL A 52 -17.75 10.75 -13.64
N GLY A 53 -16.78 9.84 -13.78
CA GLY A 53 -16.95 8.58 -14.50
C GLY A 53 -18.01 7.67 -13.87
N VAL A 54 -17.98 7.48 -12.55
CA VAL A 54 -18.97 6.65 -11.84
C VAL A 54 -20.35 7.29 -11.90
N SER A 55 -20.47 8.60 -11.68
CA SER A 55 -21.75 9.31 -11.77
C SER A 55 -22.37 9.19 -13.17
N LEU A 56 -21.59 9.42 -14.22
CA LEU A 56 -22.07 9.26 -15.59
C LEU A 56 -22.46 7.81 -15.91
N ALA A 57 -21.71 6.83 -15.40
CA ALA A 57 -22.05 5.42 -15.58
C ALA A 57 -23.40 5.07 -14.93
N VAL A 58 -23.65 5.56 -13.71
CA VAL A 58 -24.94 5.35 -13.02
C VAL A 58 -26.07 6.04 -13.77
N VAL A 59 -25.90 7.30 -14.16
CA VAL A 59 -26.90 8.04 -14.94
C VAL A 59 -27.21 7.32 -16.24
N ALA A 60 -26.18 6.91 -16.99
CA ALA A 60 -26.34 6.17 -18.22
C ALA A 60 -27.13 4.88 -17.99
N LEU A 61 -26.76 4.08 -16.99
CA LEU A 61 -27.42 2.82 -16.68
C LEU A 61 -28.92 3.02 -16.35
N LEU A 62 -29.24 4.02 -15.53
CA LEU A 62 -30.62 4.33 -15.16
C LEU A 62 -31.42 4.97 -16.30
N SER A 63 -30.77 5.68 -17.23
CA SER A 63 -31.44 6.30 -18.39
C SER A 63 -31.99 5.27 -19.39
N PHE A 64 -31.55 4.01 -19.31
CA PHE A 64 -32.07 2.92 -20.13
C PHE A 64 -33.20 2.13 -19.43
N VAL A 65 -33.64 2.54 -18.23
CA VAL A 65 -34.78 1.95 -17.52
C VAL A 65 -36.08 2.63 -17.96
N PRO A 66 -36.99 1.93 -18.66
CA PRO A 66 -38.26 2.52 -19.09
C PRO A 66 -39.14 2.85 -17.87
N GLY A 67 -39.62 4.09 -17.78
CA GLY A 67 -40.51 4.56 -16.68
C GLY A 67 -39.81 5.22 -15.49
N GLY A 68 -38.53 5.58 -15.61
CA GLY A 68 -37.73 6.21 -14.54
C GLY A 68 -37.82 7.74 -14.40
N ALA A 69 -38.82 8.38 -15.01
CA ALA A 69 -39.11 9.81 -14.89
C ALA A 69 -40.59 10.01 -14.53
#